data_AF-A0A7Y7M7A8-F1
#
_entry.id   AF-A0A7Y7M7A8-F1
#
_cell.length_a   1.000
_cell.length_b   1.000
_cell.length_c   1.000
_cell.angle_alpha   90.00
_cell.angle_beta   90.00
_cell.angle_gamma   90.00
#
_symmetry.space_group_name_H-M   'P 1'
#
loop_
_entity.id
_entity.type
_entity.pdbx_description
1 polymer ?
#
loop_
_entity_poly.entity_id
_entity_poly.type
_entity_poly.pdbx_seq_one_letter_code
_entity_poly.pdbx_strand_id
1 'polypeptide(L)'
;RVLVAISDAYDVSDVELHKTYAANQANVYVRSGVRESFGFFMRNFPDITVKELKEPTSFMAHAARMAPVREAFARMMDSEGILFRDAHTPLICNHANRIVRQAADVRDAVLSIIDCVMESRWTADNCEHVGGNVVIELGQGGKSVQLLVDNGLTLPAIAYAGGQKDTDALVAAATLLHEVGGIAARDAEGAVSLQEGDLAVLRQMFGVPACYPLVKEFLVREFTRLIAGFQLASRKSIPRPLRRFLEIYQHTSAARDDLDLAGGELALQVQAKKTVVGDSHTLGRVTTEIKVLKPDGSVTDRCSAGRWTPEALVFYFSRLDGVPVLDLIRSARRMAEHHEQVASLYGTFASVLSLDVGAETAGREPIGVMSPQAVATLQILHQLSMLLLLRVERPAIFMSHDYYHAGGDLLGWCVALCAADALDVEDAVALYANHLRGVTASDANPTDGIGDILGRLREAASPLVSVTGVPLAAAKDIATATRHLFEQPAFDARRRYLRLNGDVQIVCLGSDPDQETFDTAPYGSAVTIVATPEEIAQRSHSASLEALEHGCVSSLTDDNQRVLHFARGRKILSSTVFSYIKLGERVLGFGKGGSESMTMFVTAEDHHAA
;
A
#
# COMPACT_ATOMS: atom_id res chain seq x y z
N ARG A 1 -3.46 -3.46 28.57
CA ARG A 1 -4.29 -3.03 29.74
C ARG A 1 -4.40 -4.13 30.79
N VAL A 2 -4.89 -5.33 30.47
CA VAL A 2 -5.02 -6.43 31.46
C VAL A 2 -3.68 -6.95 32.00
N LEU A 3 -2.64 -7.12 31.15
CA LEU A 3 -1.32 -7.59 31.62
C LEU A 3 -0.66 -6.65 32.62
N VAL A 4 -0.84 -5.33 32.43
CA VAL A 4 -0.37 -4.31 33.38
C VAL A 4 -1.11 -4.47 34.71
N ALA A 5 -2.44 -4.58 34.66
CA ALA A 5 -3.25 -4.79 35.87
C ALA A 5 -2.91 -6.09 36.61
N ILE A 6 -2.53 -7.16 35.89
CA ILE A 6 -2.04 -8.41 36.49
C ILE A 6 -0.71 -8.14 37.21
N SER A 7 0.23 -7.46 36.56
CA SER A 7 1.54 -7.11 37.14
C SER A 7 1.42 -6.19 38.37
N ASP A 8 0.39 -5.35 38.42
CA ASP A 8 0.13 -4.47 39.57
C ASP A 8 -0.50 -5.23 40.75
N ALA A 9 -1.27 -6.29 40.47
CA ALA A 9 -2.06 -7.01 41.46
C ALA A 9 -1.38 -8.27 42.03
N TYR A 10 -0.45 -8.88 41.28
CA TYR A 10 0.19 -10.15 41.64
C TYR A 10 1.71 -10.04 41.59
N ASP A 11 2.37 -10.69 42.55
CA ASP A 11 3.82 -10.92 42.50
C ASP A 11 4.17 -11.89 41.37
N VAL A 12 5.32 -11.69 40.72
CA VAL A 12 5.79 -12.55 39.62
C VAL A 12 5.94 -14.01 40.02
N SER A 13 6.16 -14.30 41.30
CA SER A 13 6.25 -15.67 41.81
C SER A 13 4.90 -16.38 41.87
N ASP A 14 3.80 -15.63 41.90
CA ASP A 14 2.41 -16.11 41.93
C ASP A 14 1.78 -16.13 40.54
N VAL A 15 1.98 -15.08 39.74
CA VAL A 15 1.53 -15.01 38.34
C VAL A 15 2.66 -14.48 37.45
N GLU A 16 3.10 -15.29 36.50
CA GLU A 16 4.24 -14.96 35.64
C GLU A 16 3.85 -14.99 34.16
N LEU A 17 4.24 -13.97 33.41
CA LEU A 17 4.08 -13.97 31.95
C LEU A 17 5.00 -15.02 31.33
N HIS A 18 4.43 -15.89 30.52
CA HIS A 18 5.14 -16.98 29.85
C HIS A 18 5.36 -16.66 28.36
N LYS A 19 4.29 -16.24 27.67
CA LYS A 19 4.30 -15.96 26.23
C LYS A 19 3.31 -14.87 25.89
N THR A 20 3.75 -13.91 25.09
CA THR A 20 2.87 -12.99 24.37
C THR A 20 2.67 -13.57 22.98
N TYR A 21 1.51 -14.22 22.77
CA TYR A 21 1.19 -14.91 21.53
C TYR A 21 0.79 -13.93 20.43
N ALA A 22 -0.07 -12.97 20.75
CA ALA A 22 -0.54 -11.92 19.85
C ALA A 22 -1.02 -10.71 20.69
N ALA A 23 -1.38 -9.59 20.06
CA ALA A 23 -1.88 -8.41 20.75
C ALA A 23 -3.11 -8.70 21.64
N ASN A 24 -3.90 -9.71 21.29
CA ASN A 24 -5.11 -10.15 21.97
C ASN A 24 -4.94 -11.49 22.74
N GLN A 25 -3.73 -12.08 22.76
CA GLN A 25 -3.52 -13.38 23.39
C GLN A 25 -2.18 -13.44 24.13
N ALA A 26 -2.23 -13.77 25.42
CA ALA A 26 -1.06 -14.04 26.24
C ALA A 26 -1.28 -15.27 27.13
N ASN A 27 -0.20 -15.98 27.41
CA ASN A 27 -0.18 -17.10 28.33
C ASN A 27 0.58 -16.70 29.59
N VAL A 28 0.00 -17.01 30.74
CA VAL A 28 0.61 -16.81 32.05
C VAL A 28 0.67 -18.13 32.81
N TYR A 29 1.70 -18.29 33.63
CA TYR A 29 1.70 -19.30 34.68
C TYR A 29 1.00 -18.72 35.91
N VAL A 30 0.13 -19.52 36.54
CA VAL A 30 -0.57 -19.16 37.77
C VAL A 30 -0.27 -20.22 38.81
N ARG A 31 0.27 -19.81 39.96
CA ARG A 31 0.54 -20.72 41.07
C ARG A 31 -0.77 -21.29 41.59
N SER A 32 -0.81 -22.60 41.85
CA SER A 32 -2.04 -23.31 42.24
C SER A 32 -2.75 -22.67 43.43
N GLY A 33 -2.00 -22.17 44.42
CA GLY A 33 -2.56 -21.54 45.62
C GLY A 33 -3.26 -20.18 45.39
N VAL A 34 -2.99 -19.49 44.28
CA VAL A 34 -3.63 -18.20 43.95
C VAL A 34 -4.67 -18.30 42.83
N ARG A 35 -4.85 -19.49 42.25
CA ARG A 35 -5.70 -19.73 41.07
C ARG A 35 -7.12 -19.21 41.21
N GLU A 36 -7.77 -19.49 42.35
CA GLU A 36 -9.14 -19.02 42.58
C GLU A 36 -9.20 -17.50 42.60
N SER A 37 -8.28 -16.86 43.32
CA SER A 37 -8.19 -15.39 43.38
C SER A 37 -7.95 -14.77 42.01
N PHE A 38 -7.08 -15.38 41.20
CA PHE A 38 -6.83 -14.97 39.81
C PHE A 38 -8.09 -15.09 38.95
N GLY A 39 -8.84 -16.18 39.10
CA GLY A 39 -10.13 -16.35 38.44
C GLY A 39 -11.15 -15.28 38.82
N PHE A 40 -11.20 -14.85 40.08
CA PHE A 40 -12.05 -13.74 40.53
C PHE A 40 -11.56 -12.39 39.96
N PHE A 41 -10.26 -12.12 40.00
CA PHE A 41 -9.67 -10.92 39.43
C PHE A 41 -10.01 -10.75 37.96
N MET A 42 -9.91 -11.82 37.17
CA MET A 42 -10.19 -11.80 35.74
C MET A 42 -11.66 -11.50 35.40
N ARG A 43 -12.61 -11.67 36.34
CA ARG A 43 -14.02 -11.27 36.11
C ARG A 43 -14.20 -9.75 35.98
N ASN A 44 -13.22 -8.95 36.43
CA ASN A 44 -13.23 -7.50 36.22
C ASN A 44 -12.90 -7.10 34.78
N PHE A 45 -12.51 -8.06 33.93
CA PHE A 45 -12.19 -7.86 32.52
C PHE A 45 -13.14 -8.72 31.67
N PRO A 46 -14.43 -8.35 31.56
CA PRO A 46 -15.45 -9.19 30.93
C PRO A 46 -15.19 -9.47 29.45
N ASP A 47 -14.42 -8.61 28.77
CA ASP A 47 -14.04 -8.76 27.37
C ASP A 47 -12.89 -9.77 27.16
N ILE A 48 -12.33 -10.34 28.24
CA ILE A 48 -11.20 -11.28 28.20
C ILE A 48 -11.67 -12.68 28.56
N THR A 49 -11.44 -13.62 27.64
CA THR A 49 -11.68 -15.05 27.90
C THR A 49 -10.45 -15.68 28.54
N VAL A 50 -10.64 -16.36 29.67
CA VAL A 50 -9.57 -17.12 30.36
C VAL A 50 -9.80 -18.61 30.17
N LYS A 51 -8.78 -19.31 29.70
CA LYS A 51 -8.81 -20.77 29.49
C LYS A 51 -7.59 -21.41 30.12
N GLU A 52 -7.81 -22.49 30.85
CA GLU A 52 -6.73 -23.36 31.30
C GLU A 52 -6.20 -24.17 30.12
N LEU A 53 -4.90 -24.05 29.85
CA LEU A 53 -4.26 -24.71 28.70
C LEU A 53 -3.60 -26.04 29.05
N LYS A 54 -3.11 -26.19 30.30
CA LYS A 54 -2.35 -27.35 30.77
C LYS A 54 -2.66 -27.62 32.23
N GLU A 55 -2.55 -28.88 32.62
CA GLU A 55 -2.56 -29.28 34.03
C GLU A 55 -1.37 -28.67 34.79
N PRO A 56 -1.47 -28.52 36.13
CA PRO A 56 -0.39 -28.02 36.96
C PRO A 56 0.94 -28.74 36.71
N THR A 57 2.01 -27.96 36.51
CA THR A 57 3.34 -28.47 36.19
C THR A 57 4.41 -27.81 37.04
N SER A 58 5.46 -28.56 37.36
CA SER A 58 6.70 -28.03 37.97
C SER A 58 7.71 -27.55 36.91
N PHE A 59 7.47 -27.87 35.64
CA PHE A 59 8.32 -27.45 34.52
C PHE A 59 7.78 -26.15 33.90
N MET A 60 8.57 -25.08 34.04
CA MET A 60 8.32 -23.78 33.42
C MET A 60 9.32 -23.57 32.29
N ALA A 61 8.88 -23.02 31.16
CA ALA A 61 9.75 -22.53 30.10
C ALA A 61 9.48 -21.04 29.90
N HIS A 62 10.41 -20.28 29.32
CA HIS A 62 10.23 -18.85 29.08
C HIS A 62 9.81 -18.07 30.34
N ALA A 63 10.46 -18.34 31.47
CA ALA A 63 10.08 -17.80 32.77
C ALA A 63 11.33 -17.37 33.54
N ALA A 64 11.35 -16.16 34.09
CA ALA A 64 12.47 -15.60 34.84
C ALA A 64 12.89 -16.50 36.01
N ARG A 65 11.94 -17.25 36.58
CA ARG A 65 12.20 -18.27 37.62
C ARG A 65 13.15 -19.39 37.18
N MET A 66 13.38 -19.56 35.88
CA MET A 66 14.30 -20.54 35.30
C MET A 66 15.73 -20.02 35.12
N ALA A 67 16.06 -18.81 35.58
CA ALA A 67 17.42 -18.27 35.52
C ALA A 67 18.50 -19.22 36.08
N PRO A 68 18.31 -19.93 37.22
CA PRO A 68 19.29 -20.91 37.69
C PRO A 68 19.50 -22.08 36.71
N VAL A 69 18.46 -22.48 35.97
CA VAL A 69 18.54 -23.53 34.95
C VAL A 69 19.27 -23.01 33.72
N ARG A 70 19.06 -21.75 33.32
CA ARG A 70 19.84 -21.10 32.25
C ARG A 70 21.34 -21.15 32.56
N GLU A 71 21.74 -20.76 33.77
CA GLU A 71 23.16 -20.79 34.17
C GLU A 71 23.74 -22.22 34.18
N ALA A 72 22.97 -23.19 34.68
CA ALA A 72 23.39 -24.59 34.68
C ALA A 72 23.55 -25.13 33.25
N PHE A 73 22.62 -24.77 32.36
CA PHE A 73 22.66 -25.16 30.96
C PHE A 73 23.84 -24.51 30.21
N ALA A 74 24.13 -23.24 30.49
CA ALA A 74 25.30 -22.56 29.95
C ALA A 74 26.62 -23.24 30.38
N ARG A 75 26.76 -23.60 31.66
CA ARG A 75 27.93 -24.36 32.14
C ARG A 75 28.05 -25.73 31.48
N MET A 76 26.94 -26.42 31.27
CA MET A 76 26.91 -27.70 30.56
C MET A 76 27.37 -27.55 29.11
N MET A 77 26.88 -26.53 28.39
CA MET A 77 27.35 -26.24 27.04
C MET A 77 28.86 -26.07 26.98
N ASP A 78 29.44 -25.36 27.96
CA ASP A 78 30.87 -25.12 28.04
C ASP A 78 31.64 -26.42 28.38
N SER A 79 31.13 -27.27 29.30
CA SER A 79 31.77 -28.52 29.69
C SER A 79 31.74 -29.59 28.59
N GLU A 80 30.66 -29.63 27.81
CA GLU A 80 30.50 -30.54 26.66
C GLU A 80 31.20 -30.03 25.39
N GLY A 81 31.82 -28.84 25.45
CA GLY A 81 32.52 -28.26 24.31
C GLY A 81 31.60 -27.88 23.15
N ILE A 82 30.36 -27.46 23.43
CA ILE A 82 29.41 -27.02 22.41
C ILE A 82 29.89 -25.69 21.81
N LEU A 83 30.27 -25.73 20.53
CA LEU A 83 30.78 -24.57 19.80
C LEU A 83 29.66 -23.86 19.05
N PHE A 84 29.50 -22.57 19.33
CA PHE A 84 28.68 -21.67 18.53
C PHE A 84 29.53 -21.00 17.44
N ARG A 85 28.94 -20.82 16.26
CA ARG A 85 29.56 -20.15 15.12
C ARG A 85 28.63 -19.07 14.59
N ASP A 86 29.20 -18.15 13.84
CA ASP A 86 28.41 -17.14 13.14
C ASP A 86 27.41 -17.84 12.20
N ALA A 87 26.16 -17.39 12.26
CA ALA A 87 25.10 -17.90 11.43
C ALA A 87 25.22 -17.32 10.01
N HIS A 88 25.32 -18.20 9.02
CA HIS A 88 25.26 -17.82 7.61
C HIS A 88 23.92 -17.12 7.29
N THR A 89 22.82 -17.71 7.74
CA THR A 89 21.47 -17.17 7.60
C THR A 89 21.09 -16.41 8.87
N PRO A 90 20.64 -15.14 8.80
CA PRO A 90 20.20 -14.40 9.97
C PRO A 90 19.09 -15.13 10.73
N LEU A 91 19.14 -15.07 12.06
CA LEU A 91 18.15 -15.67 12.94
C LEU A 91 17.32 -14.57 13.61
N ILE A 92 16.00 -14.71 13.59
CA ILE A 92 15.08 -13.82 14.30
C ILE A 92 14.89 -14.34 15.73
N CYS A 93 15.06 -13.48 16.73
CA CYS A 93 14.87 -13.85 18.13
C CYS A 93 13.39 -13.84 18.51
N ASN A 94 12.91 -14.89 19.18
CA ASN A 94 11.53 -14.95 19.69
C ASN A 94 11.35 -14.30 21.07
N HIS A 95 12.41 -13.74 21.67
CA HIS A 95 12.36 -13.13 23.01
C HIS A 95 12.63 -11.62 22.99
N ALA A 96 13.05 -11.08 21.84
CA ALA A 96 13.45 -9.69 21.68
C ALA A 96 13.31 -9.27 20.21
N ASN A 97 13.08 -7.98 19.97
CA ASN A 97 13.07 -7.39 18.64
C ASN A 97 14.52 -7.30 18.09
N ARG A 98 15.10 -8.45 17.73
CA ARG A 98 16.51 -8.57 17.32
C ARG A 98 16.71 -9.66 16.27
N ILE A 99 17.51 -9.32 15.25
CA ILE A 99 18.07 -10.26 14.28
C ILE A 99 19.53 -10.52 14.65
N VAL A 100 19.93 -11.79 14.79
CA VAL A 100 21.28 -12.17 15.23
C VAL A 100 22.02 -12.95 14.16
N ARG A 101 23.35 -12.75 14.11
CA ARG A 101 24.27 -13.48 13.24
C ARG A 101 25.56 -13.93 13.94
N GLN A 102 26.02 -13.22 14.97
CA GLN A 102 27.29 -13.54 15.62
C GLN A 102 27.15 -14.72 16.58
N ALA A 103 28.19 -15.55 16.68
CA ALA A 103 28.20 -16.74 17.52
C ALA A 103 27.77 -16.48 18.98
N ALA A 104 28.22 -15.37 19.57
CA ALA A 104 27.88 -14.98 20.93
C ALA A 104 26.38 -14.68 21.10
N ASP A 105 25.80 -13.97 20.14
CA ASP A 105 24.37 -13.63 20.14
C ASP A 105 23.49 -14.85 19.87
N VAL A 106 23.96 -15.78 19.03
CA VAL A 106 23.27 -17.05 18.79
C VAL A 106 23.25 -17.89 20.08
N ARG A 107 24.38 -17.97 20.80
CA ARG A 107 24.44 -18.64 22.11
C ARG A 107 23.47 -18.01 23.10
N ASP A 108 23.49 -16.69 23.21
CA ASP A 108 22.56 -15.95 24.08
C ASP A 108 21.10 -16.20 23.71
N ALA A 109 20.75 -16.17 22.42
CA ALA A 109 19.40 -16.43 21.96
C ALA A 109 18.90 -17.85 22.29
N VAL A 110 19.77 -18.87 22.22
CA VAL A 110 19.43 -20.24 22.65
C VAL A 110 19.19 -20.30 24.15
N LEU A 111 20.02 -19.63 24.96
CA LEU A 111 19.86 -19.58 26.41
C LEU A 111 18.56 -18.88 26.83
N SER A 112 18.18 -17.80 26.13
CA SER A 112 16.96 -17.03 26.41
C SER A 112 15.65 -17.81 26.21
N ILE A 113 15.66 -18.97 25.55
CA ILE A 113 14.49 -19.86 25.47
C ILE A 113 14.08 -20.36 26.87
N ILE A 114 15.02 -20.40 27.82
CA ILE A 114 14.80 -20.93 29.16
C ILE A 114 14.07 -19.91 30.04
N ASP A 115 14.59 -18.68 30.12
CA ASP A 115 14.21 -17.72 31.16
C ASP A 115 13.63 -16.39 30.65
N CYS A 116 13.57 -16.17 29.33
CA CYS A 116 12.94 -14.98 28.77
C CYS A 116 11.56 -15.30 28.19
N VAL A 117 10.62 -14.35 28.34
CA VAL A 117 9.28 -14.41 27.74
C VAL A 117 9.39 -14.55 26.22
N MET A 118 8.52 -15.36 25.63
CA MET A 118 8.39 -15.45 24.17
C MET A 118 7.49 -14.32 23.66
N GLU A 119 8.05 -13.43 22.85
CA GLU A 119 7.41 -12.27 22.22
C GLU A 119 7.24 -12.53 20.71
N SER A 120 6.21 -13.29 20.34
CA SER A 120 5.98 -13.73 18.96
C SER A 120 5.71 -12.58 17.98
N ARG A 121 5.18 -11.47 18.48
CA ARG A 121 4.92 -10.26 17.69
C ARG A 121 6.20 -9.75 17.02
N TRP A 122 7.30 -9.72 17.77
CA TRP A 122 8.58 -9.29 17.24
C TRP A 122 9.07 -10.21 16.13
N THR A 123 8.74 -11.49 16.20
CA THR A 123 9.07 -12.41 15.11
C THR A 123 8.35 -12.04 13.82
N ALA A 124 7.05 -11.75 13.87
CA ALA A 124 6.28 -11.31 12.72
C ALA A 124 6.79 -9.97 12.16
N ASP A 125 7.01 -8.99 13.03
CA ASP A 125 7.52 -7.66 12.63
C ASP A 125 8.89 -7.78 11.93
N ASN A 126 9.79 -8.65 12.41
CA ASN A 126 11.11 -8.83 11.81
C ASN A 126 11.13 -9.64 10.51
N CYS A 127 10.11 -10.44 10.21
CA CYS A 127 10.06 -11.26 8.99
C CYS A 127 10.16 -10.40 7.72
N GLU A 128 9.60 -9.20 7.74
CA GLU A 128 9.67 -8.26 6.61
C GLU A 128 11.02 -7.54 6.57
N HIS A 129 11.56 -7.17 7.73
CA HIS A 129 12.85 -6.46 7.85
C HIS A 129 14.05 -7.28 7.36
N VAL A 130 13.97 -8.62 7.41
CA VAL A 130 15.02 -9.49 6.86
C VAL A 130 14.98 -9.61 5.32
N GLY A 131 14.04 -8.95 4.65
CA GLY A 131 13.88 -9.00 3.20
C GLY A 131 13.29 -10.32 2.70
N GLY A 132 12.46 -10.97 3.52
CA GLY A 132 11.75 -12.18 3.14
C GLY A 132 10.60 -11.87 2.17
N ASN A 133 10.38 -12.76 1.19
CA ASN A 133 9.27 -12.65 0.23
C ASN A 133 8.18 -13.70 0.45
N VAL A 134 8.49 -14.73 1.24
CA VAL A 134 7.60 -15.83 1.62
C VAL A 134 8.09 -16.39 2.96
N VAL A 135 7.16 -16.81 3.80
CA VAL A 135 7.43 -17.60 5.00
C VAL A 135 7.07 -19.06 4.71
N ILE A 136 7.97 -19.99 5.00
CA ILE A 136 7.69 -21.42 4.88
C ILE A 136 7.89 -22.06 6.25
N GLU A 137 6.81 -22.57 6.84
CA GLU A 137 6.90 -23.41 8.04
C GLU A 137 7.32 -24.81 7.63
N LEU A 138 8.48 -25.25 8.12
CA LEU A 138 8.94 -26.62 7.98
C LEU A 138 8.51 -27.42 9.21
N GLY A 139 7.42 -28.17 9.09
CA GLY A 139 6.87 -28.93 10.21
C GLY A 139 5.39 -29.27 10.07
N GLN A 140 4.88 -30.03 11.03
CA GLN A 140 3.46 -30.39 11.07
C GLN A 140 2.65 -29.37 11.87
N GLY A 141 1.52 -28.95 11.31
CA GLY A 141 0.43 -28.33 12.08
C GLY A 141 0.15 -26.86 11.78
N GLY A 142 0.95 -26.17 10.95
CA GLY A 142 0.67 -24.79 10.51
C GLY A 142 0.62 -23.77 11.65
N LYS A 143 1.15 -24.13 12.83
CA LYS A 143 0.98 -23.36 14.06
C LYS A 143 1.85 -22.12 14.07
N SER A 144 3.03 -22.19 13.45
CA SER A 144 3.94 -21.06 13.35
C SER A 144 3.43 -20.06 12.31
N VAL A 145 2.89 -20.56 11.19
CA VAL A 145 2.20 -19.70 10.22
C VAL A 145 1.02 -18.99 10.88
N GLN A 146 0.13 -19.73 11.55
CA GLN A 146 -1.02 -19.12 12.22
C GLN A 146 -0.57 -18.08 13.26
N LEU A 147 0.47 -18.40 14.05
CA LEU A 147 1.05 -17.47 15.01
C LEU A 147 1.49 -16.16 14.34
N LEU A 148 2.21 -16.24 13.22
CA LEU A 148 2.68 -15.05 12.52
C LEU A 148 1.51 -14.26 11.94
N VAL A 149 0.52 -14.93 11.35
CA VAL A 149 -0.72 -14.31 10.83
C VAL A 149 -1.50 -13.61 11.95
N ASP A 150 -1.64 -14.22 13.12
CA ASP A 150 -2.29 -13.63 14.29
C ASP A 150 -1.56 -12.37 14.81
N ASN A 151 -0.29 -12.21 14.44
CA ASN A 151 0.54 -11.03 14.71
C ASN A 151 0.64 -10.07 13.53
N GLY A 152 -0.17 -10.24 12.49
CA GLY A 152 -0.22 -9.33 11.35
C GLY A 152 0.86 -9.55 10.29
N LEU A 153 1.45 -10.75 10.22
CA LEU A 153 2.36 -11.10 9.12
C LEU A 153 1.67 -10.83 7.77
N THR A 154 2.32 -10.05 6.93
CA THR A 154 1.79 -9.72 5.60
C THR A 154 2.43 -10.51 4.47
N LEU A 155 3.51 -11.24 4.74
CA LEU A 155 4.16 -12.10 3.76
C LEU A 155 3.29 -13.34 3.48
N PRO A 156 3.22 -13.81 2.22
CA PRO A 156 2.67 -15.11 1.91
C PRO A 156 3.30 -16.18 2.79
N ALA A 157 2.48 -16.98 3.46
CA ALA A 157 2.93 -17.97 4.42
C ALA A 157 2.43 -19.37 4.06
N ILE A 158 3.38 -20.31 3.95
CA ILE A 158 3.15 -21.67 3.48
C ILE A 158 3.49 -22.64 4.60
N ALA A 159 2.50 -23.41 5.06
CA ALA A 159 2.73 -24.53 5.95
C ALA A 159 3.13 -25.77 5.14
N TYR A 160 4.39 -26.19 5.25
CA TYR A 160 4.95 -27.32 4.50
C TYR A 160 5.25 -28.50 5.41
N ALA A 161 4.46 -29.56 5.24
CA ALA A 161 4.57 -30.80 6.01
C ALA A 161 5.24 -31.96 5.25
N GLY A 162 5.83 -31.70 4.07
CA GLY A 162 6.50 -32.74 3.26
C GLY A 162 5.59 -33.58 2.38
N GLY A 163 4.35 -33.14 2.10
CA GLY A 163 3.45 -33.82 1.17
C GLY A 163 3.92 -33.69 -0.28
N GLN A 164 3.70 -34.72 -1.10
CA GLN A 164 4.12 -34.72 -2.51
C GLN A 164 3.53 -33.53 -3.28
N LYS A 165 2.22 -33.29 -3.13
CA LYS A 165 1.53 -32.17 -3.82
C LYS A 165 2.08 -30.80 -3.43
N ASP A 166 2.44 -30.61 -2.16
CA ASP A 166 3.02 -29.34 -1.68
C ASP A 166 4.46 -29.18 -2.19
N THR A 167 5.19 -30.29 -2.26
CA THR A 167 6.53 -30.35 -2.85
C THR A 167 6.48 -29.96 -4.33
N ASP A 168 5.56 -30.56 -5.09
CA ASP A 168 5.34 -30.28 -6.50
C ASP A 168 5.00 -28.79 -6.73
N ALA A 169 4.15 -28.21 -5.87
CA ALA A 169 3.80 -26.79 -5.92
C ALA A 169 5.02 -25.88 -5.71
N LEU A 170 5.84 -26.16 -4.68
CA LEU A 170 7.04 -25.37 -4.37
C LEU A 170 8.11 -25.51 -5.46
N VAL A 171 8.31 -26.71 -6.02
CA VAL A 171 9.26 -26.95 -7.12
C VAL A 171 8.78 -26.27 -8.41
N ALA A 172 7.48 -26.31 -8.71
CA ALA A 172 6.90 -25.60 -9.86
C ALA A 172 7.09 -24.09 -9.72
N ALA A 173 6.83 -23.52 -8.54
CA ALA A 173 7.05 -22.11 -8.27
C ALA A 173 8.53 -21.70 -8.42
N ALA A 174 9.45 -22.48 -7.85
CA ALA A 174 10.88 -22.21 -7.94
C ALA A 174 11.42 -22.31 -9.38
N THR A 175 10.99 -23.34 -10.12
CA THR A 175 11.35 -23.52 -11.54
C THR A 175 10.88 -22.34 -12.37
N LEU A 176 9.62 -21.93 -12.20
CA LEU A 176 9.03 -20.82 -12.93
C LEU A 176 9.74 -19.48 -12.63
N LEU A 177 10.05 -19.21 -11.37
CA LEU A 177 10.83 -18.01 -11.00
C LEU A 177 12.24 -18.03 -11.61
N HIS A 178 12.88 -19.21 -11.67
CA HIS A 178 14.18 -19.37 -12.32
C HIS A 178 14.09 -19.10 -13.83
N GLU A 179 13.07 -19.62 -14.51
CA GLU A 179 12.83 -19.40 -15.94
C GLU A 179 12.58 -17.92 -16.26
N VAL A 180 11.72 -17.24 -15.50
CA VAL A 180 11.48 -15.80 -15.63
C VAL A 180 12.78 -15.01 -15.42
N GLY A 181 13.58 -15.37 -14.41
CA GLY A 181 14.90 -14.78 -14.17
C GLY A 181 15.87 -15.00 -15.34
N GLY A 182 15.81 -16.18 -15.98
CA GLY A 182 16.58 -16.52 -17.17
C GLY A 182 16.24 -15.65 -18.37
N ILE A 183 14.95 -15.36 -18.61
CA ILE A 183 14.51 -14.44 -19.68
C ILE A 183 15.12 -13.05 -19.48
N ALA A 184 15.05 -12.53 -18.25
CA ALA A 184 15.62 -11.24 -17.93
C ALA A 184 17.16 -11.17 -18.08
N ALA A 185 17.85 -12.30 -17.89
CA ALA A 185 19.31 -12.38 -18.03
C ALA A 185 19.77 -12.56 -19.50
N ARG A 186 19.05 -13.33 -20.31
CA ARG A 186 19.39 -13.63 -21.73
C ARG A 186 19.38 -12.39 -22.61
N ASP A 187 18.51 -11.43 -22.33
CA ASP A 187 18.31 -10.27 -23.19
C ASP A 187 19.40 -9.20 -23.11
N ALA A 188 20.44 -9.42 -22.30
CA ALA A 188 21.70 -8.68 -22.40
C ALA A 188 22.46 -8.98 -23.71
N GLU A 189 22.13 -10.07 -24.43
CA GLU A 189 22.89 -10.59 -25.57
C GLU A 189 22.30 -10.24 -26.96
N GLY A 190 21.28 -9.37 -27.03
CA GLY A 190 20.84 -8.77 -28.31
C GLY A 190 19.73 -9.49 -29.07
N ALA A 191 18.89 -10.29 -28.40
CA ALA A 191 17.68 -10.85 -29.00
C ALA A 191 16.71 -9.76 -29.49
N VAL A 192 16.03 -10.03 -30.62
CA VAL A 192 15.19 -9.05 -31.33
C VAL A 192 13.70 -9.32 -31.12
N SER A 193 13.29 -10.56 -30.82
CA SER A 193 11.89 -10.98 -30.61
C SER A 193 11.76 -12.05 -29.52
N LEU A 194 10.54 -12.22 -29.01
CA LEU A 194 10.19 -13.34 -28.14
C LEU A 194 10.34 -14.67 -28.88
N GLN A 195 10.64 -15.72 -28.13
CA GLN A 195 10.66 -17.10 -28.62
C GLN A 195 9.45 -17.87 -28.08
N GLU A 196 9.10 -18.98 -28.73
CA GLU A 196 7.99 -19.86 -28.28
C GLU A 196 8.16 -20.32 -26.83
N GLY A 197 9.40 -20.55 -26.38
CA GLY A 197 9.72 -20.86 -25.00
C GLY A 197 9.37 -19.73 -24.02
N ASP A 198 9.52 -18.46 -24.42
CA ASP A 198 9.16 -17.31 -23.57
C ASP A 198 7.63 -17.21 -23.44
N LEU A 199 6.88 -17.47 -24.52
CA LEU A 199 5.42 -17.55 -24.48
C LEU A 199 4.93 -18.72 -23.63
N ALA A 200 5.64 -19.85 -23.63
CA ALA A 200 5.34 -20.97 -22.74
C ALA A 200 5.51 -20.58 -21.25
N VAL A 201 6.57 -19.84 -20.92
CA VAL A 201 6.77 -19.30 -19.57
C VAL A 201 5.62 -18.36 -19.19
N LEU A 202 5.20 -17.45 -20.07
CA LEU A 202 4.03 -16.58 -19.82
C LEU A 202 2.77 -17.36 -19.50
N ARG A 203 2.49 -18.45 -20.24
CA ARG A 203 1.34 -19.32 -19.93
C ARG A 203 1.48 -19.97 -18.56
N GLN A 204 2.68 -20.43 -18.19
CA GLN A 204 2.94 -20.99 -16.87
C GLN A 204 2.82 -19.97 -15.73
N MET A 205 3.11 -18.68 -15.98
CA MET A 205 2.89 -17.61 -15.00
C MET A 205 1.43 -17.48 -14.55
N PHE A 206 0.47 -17.89 -15.38
CA PHE A 206 -0.96 -17.95 -15.01
C PHE A 206 -1.42 -19.37 -14.66
N GLY A 207 -0.87 -20.39 -15.33
CA GLY A 207 -1.20 -21.79 -15.13
C GLY A 207 -0.76 -22.33 -13.76
N VAL A 208 0.48 -22.09 -13.34
CA VAL A 208 1.01 -22.60 -12.06
C VAL A 208 0.22 -22.06 -10.87
N PRO A 209 -0.05 -20.74 -10.72
CA PRO A 209 -0.90 -20.23 -9.65
C PRO A 209 -2.33 -20.77 -9.67
N ALA A 210 -2.88 -21.10 -10.85
CA ALA A 210 -4.20 -21.70 -10.97
C ALA A 210 -4.22 -23.17 -10.53
N CYS A 211 -3.19 -23.94 -10.87
CA CYS A 211 -3.04 -25.34 -10.49
C CYS A 211 -2.67 -25.52 -9.00
N TYR A 212 -1.89 -24.59 -8.45
CA TYR A 212 -1.35 -24.68 -7.10
C TYR A 212 -1.71 -23.46 -6.25
N PRO A 213 -2.91 -23.46 -5.62
CA PRO A 213 -3.33 -22.37 -4.72
C PRO A 213 -2.32 -22.07 -3.60
N LEU A 214 -1.58 -23.08 -3.14
CA LEU A 214 -0.55 -22.97 -2.08
C LEU A 214 0.50 -21.89 -2.37
N VAL A 215 0.89 -21.73 -3.64
CA VAL A 215 1.96 -20.79 -4.06
C VAL A 215 1.41 -19.59 -4.82
N LYS A 216 0.09 -19.49 -4.98
CA LYS A 216 -0.56 -18.47 -5.82
C LYS A 216 -0.23 -17.06 -5.36
N GLU A 217 -0.45 -16.75 -4.09
CA GLU A 217 -0.21 -15.41 -3.53
C GLU A 217 1.26 -15.01 -3.61
N PHE A 218 2.17 -15.96 -3.31
CA PHE A 218 3.60 -15.78 -3.46
C PHE A 218 4.00 -15.43 -4.90
N LEU A 219 3.58 -16.23 -5.88
CA LEU A 219 3.93 -16.01 -7.28
C LEU A 219 3.36 -14.70 -7.84
N VAL A 220 2.10 -14.39 -7.56
CA VAL A 220 1.45 -13.14 -8.00
C VAL A 220 2.19 -11.93 -7.43
N ARG A 221 2.57 -11.98 -6.14
CA ARG A 221 3.34 -10.93 -5.48
C ARG A 221 4.72 -10.78 -6.11
N GLU A 222 5.44 -11.88 -6.34
CA GLU A 222 6.77 -11.86 -6.95
C GLU A 222 6.77 -11.33 -8.38
N PHE A 223 5.81 -11.74 -9.21
CA PHE A 223 5.70 -11.24 -10.58
C PHE A 223 5.35 -9.75 -10.60
N THR A 224 4.41 -9.30 -9.76
CA THR A 224 4.06 -7.88 -9.64
C THR A 224 5.27 -7.04 -9.21
N ARG A 225 6.03 -7.52 -8.20
CA ARG A 225 7.26 -6.88 -7.72
C ARG A 225 8.33 -6.80 -8.80
N LEU A 226 8.55 -7.89 -9.53
CA LEU A 226 9.52 -7.97 -10.61
C LEU A 226 9.19 -6.97 -11.73
N ILE A 227 7.93 -6.93 -12.18
CA ILE A 227 7.47 -6.01 -13.24
C ILE A 227 7.60 -4.56 -12.79
N ALA A 228 7.11 -4.23 -11.59
CA ALA A 228 7.25 -2.88 -11.05
C ALA A 228 8.72 -2.48 -10.97
N GLY A 229 9.60 -3.38 -10.50
CA GLY A 229 11.05 -3.14 -10.45
C GLY A 229 11.66 -2.82 -11.82
N PHE A 230 11.26 -3.52 -12.87
CA PHE A 230 11.73 -3.24 -14.23
C PHE A 230 11.19 -1.89 -14.76
N GLN A 231 9.89 -1.64 -14.62
CA GLN A 231 9.26 -0.44 -15.18
C GLN A 231 9.64 0.85 -14.44
N LEU A 232 9.98 0.77 -13.15
CA LEU A 232 10.36 1.92 -12.33
C LEU A 232 11.87 2.23 -12.37
N ALA A 233 12.70 1.29 -12.83
CA ALA A 233 14.14 1.46 -12.92
C ALA A 233 14.52 2.45 -14.03
N SER A 234 14.53 3.74 -13.69
CA SER A 234 14.71 4.91 -14.57
C SER A 234 16.09 5.03 -15.25
N ARG A 235 16.96 4.01 -15.19
CA ARG A 235 18.37 4.10 -15.63
C ARG A 235 18.82 3.06 -16.64
N LYS A 236 18.04 2.01 -16.92
CA LYS A 236 18.41 1.00 -17.92
C LYS A 236 17.33 0.88 -18.99
N SER A 237 17.71 1.05 -20.24
CA SER A 237 16.88 0.67 -21.39
C SER A 237 16.54 -0.81 -21.27
N ILE A 238 15.29 -1.13 -20.92
CA ILE A 238 14.80 -2.51 -20.93
C ILE A 238 14.90 -3.02 -22.39
N PRO A 239 15.58 -4.16 -22.64
CA PRO A 239 15.63 -4.78 -23.96
C PRO A 239 14.23 -5.02 -24.56
N ARG A 240 14.14 -5.03 -25.89
CA ARG A 240 12.84 -5.15 -26.59
C ARG A 240 12.08 -6.45 -26.27
N PRO A 241 12.70 -7.65 -26.27
CA PRO A 241 11.96 -8.88 -26.01
C PRO A 241 11.46 -8.94 -24.56
N LEU A 242 12.30 -8.64 -23.57
CA LEU A 242 11.90 -8.53 -22.16
C LEU A 242 10.77 -7.51 -21.98
N ARG A 243 10.83 -6.36 -22.64
CA ARG A 243 9.74 -5.39 -22.60
C ARG A 243 8.43 -5.99 -23.14
N ARG A 244 8.49 -6.68 -24.28
CA ARG A 244 7.32 -7.34 -24.86
C ARG A 244 6.77 -8.44 -23.94
N PHE A 245 7.66 -9.22 -23.30
CA PHE A 245 7.29 -10.23 -22.31
C PHE A 245 6.49 -9.60 -21.16
N LEU A 246 7.02 -8.52 -20.57
CA LEU A 246 6.37 -7.81 -19.47
C LEU A 246 5.03 -7.20 -19.91
N GLU A 247 4.96 -6.59 -21.10
CA GLU A 247 3.71 -6.05 -21.68
C GLU A 247 2.65 -7.14 -21.85
N ILE A 248 3.01 -8.31 -22.39
CA ILE A 248 2.05 -9.43 -22.55
C ILE A 248 1.56 -9.91 -21.19
N TYR A 249 2.43 -10.05 -20.19
CA TYR A 249 1.99 -10.38 -18.83
C TYR A 249 1.03 -9.32 -18.29
N GLN A 250 1.38 -8.03 -18.40
CA GLN A 250 0.57 -6.91 -17.91
C GLN A 250 -0.82 -6.91 -18.56
N HIS A 251 -0.87 -7.06 -19.88
CA HIS A 251 -2.10 -7.18 -20.67
C HIS A 251 -2.90 -8.46 -20.35
N THR A 252 -2.24 -9.57 -20.07
CA THR A 252 -2.92 -10.83 -19.72
C THR A 252 -3.50 -10.75 -18.31
N SER A 253 -2.76 -10.18 -17.35
CA SER A 253 -3.23 -9.95 -15.97
C SER A 253 -4.42 -8.99 -15.93
N ALA A 254 -4.34 -7.94 -16.74
CA ALA A 254 -5.38 -6.97 -17.01
C ALA A 254 -6.71 -7.56 -17.49
N ALA A 255 -6.64 -8.41 -18.52
CA ALA A 255 -7.80 -9.01 -19.16
C ALA A 255 -8.16 -10.39 -18.59
N ARG A 256 -7.65 -10.75 -17.40
CA ARG A 256 -7.75 -12.11 -16.85
C ARG A 256 -9.17 -12.67 -16.78
N ASP A 257 -10.17 -11.81 -16.57
CA ASP A 257 -11.57 -12.20 -16.44
C ASP A 257 -12.24 -12.41 -17.82
N ASP A 258 -11.61 -11.96 -18.91
CA ASP A 258 -12.05 -12.08 -20.30
C ASP A 258 -11.25 -13.14 -21.11
N LEU A 259 -10.34 -13.87 -20.45
CA LEU A 259 -9.41 -14.83 -21.05
C LEU A 259 -9.57 -16.25 -20.48
N ASP A 260 -9.42 -17.26 -21.33
CA ASP A 260 -9.24 -18.65 -20.89
C ASP A 260 -7.76 -18.90 -20.53
N LEU A 261 -7.36 -18.41 -19.35
CA LEU A 261 -5.99 -18.57 -18.84
C LEU A 261 -5.63 -20.04 -18.60
N ALA A 262 -6.61 -20.87 -18.23
CA ALA A 262 -6.42 -22.31 -18.05
C ALA A 262 -6.17 -23.02 -19.38
N GLY A 263 -6.85 -22.59 -20.44
CA GLY A 263 -6.61 -23.00 -21.81
C GLY A 263 -5.28 -22.49 -22.37
N GLY A 264 -4.66 -21.47 -21.77
CA GLY A 264 -3.37 -20.91 -22.19
C GLY A 264 -3.49 -19.70 -23.14
N GLU A 265 -4.61 -18.99 -23.09
CA GLU A 265 -4.78 -17.70 -23.78
C GLU A 265 -3.93 -16.60 -23.14
N LEU A 266 -3.34 -15.75 -23.98
CA LEU A 266 -2.58 -14.57 -23.58
C LEU A 266 -3.17 -13.32 -24.25
N ALA A 267 -3.14 -12.17 -23.59
CA ALA A 267 -3.44 -10.90 -24.24
C ALA A 267 -2.15 -10.24 -24.73
N LEU A 268 -2.04 -10.09 -26.05
CA LEU A 268 -0.94 -9.39 -26.71
C LEU A 268 -1.05 -7.87 -26.52
N GLN A 269 -2.27 -7.38 -26.44
CA GLN A 269 -2.56 -5.97 -26.27
C GLN A 269 -3.93 -5.81 -25.64
N VAL A 270 -4.04 -4.89 -24.68
CA VAL A 270 -5.31 -4.44 -24.13
C VAL A 270 -5.33 -2.92 -24.17
N GLN A 271 -6.44 -2.34 -24.63
CA GLN A 271 -6.64 -0.90 -24.70
C GLN A 271 -8.06 -0.54 -24.24
N ALA A 272 -8.17 0.49 -23.39
CA ALA A 272 -9.44 1.11 -23.06
C ALA A 272 -9.76 2.20 -24.09
N LYS A 273 -10.87 2.06 -24.82
CA LYS A 273 -11.28 3.00 -25.86
C LYS A 273 -12.58 3.69 -25.52
N LYS A 274 -12.56 5.01 -25.62
CA LYS A 274 -13.75 5.82 -25.47
C LYS A 274 -14.52 5.93 -26.79
N THR A 275 -15.83 5.82 -26.75
CA THR A 275 -16.67 6.09 -27.92
C THR A 275 -16.76 7.59 -28.13
N VAL A 276 -16.03 8.14 -29.12
CA VAL A 276 -15.96 9.59 -29.39
C VAL A 276 -16.85 10.05 -30.56
N VAL A 277 -17.37 9.11 -31.35
CA VAL A 277 -18.33 9.35 -32.44
C VAL A 277 -19.39 8.26 -32.38
N GLY A 278 -20.66 8.61 -32.58
CA GLY A 278 -21.76 7.64 -32.61
C GLY A 278 -23.04 8.15 -31.98
N ASP A 279 -23.91 7.22 -31.59
CA ASP A 279 -25.19 7.52 -30.94
C ASP A 279 -24.99 8.09 -29.52
N SER A 280 -25.89 8.98 -29.12
CA SER A 280 -25.97 9.65 -27.82
C SER A 280 -25.99 8.69 -26.62
N HIS A 281 -26.48 7.46 -26.76
CA HIS A 281 -26.48 6.48 -25.66
C HIS A 281 -25.14 5.75 -25.48
N THR A 282 -24.30 5.78 -26.52
CA THR A 282 -22.97 5.14 -26.53
C THR A 282 -21.84 6.16 -26.41
N LEU A 283 -22.10 7.41 -26.76
CA LEU A 283 -21.12 8.49 -26.70
C LEU A 283 -20.54 8.62 -25.29
N GLY A 284 -19.22 8.62 -25.21
CA GLY A 284 -18.48 8.69 -23.96
C GLY A 284 -18.29 7.37 -23.24
N ARG A 285 -18.97 6.27 -23.62
CA ARG A 285 -18.74 4.97 -23.00
C ARG A 285 -17.36 4.42 -23.34
N VAL A 286 -16.72 3.79 -22.35
CA VAL A 286 -15.45 3.10 -22.52
C VAL A 286 -15.69 1.61 -22.73
N THR A 287 -15.01 1.03 -23.70
CA THR A 287 -14.94 -0.41 -23.94
C THR A 287 -13.49 -0.86 -23.92
N THR A 288 -13.26 -2.08 -23.44
CA THR A 288 -11.93 -2.69 -23.42
C THR A 288 -11.77 -3.55 -24.67
N GLU A 289 -10.81 -3.21 -25.53
CA GLU A 289 -10.42 -4.05 -26.67
C GLU A 289 -9.21 -4.90 -26.30
N ILE A 290 -9.24 -6.18 -26.67
CA ILE A 290 -8.25 -7.19 -26.30
C ILE A 290 -7.82 -7.95 -27.55
N LYS A 291 -6.51 -7.98 -27.82
CA LYS A 291 -5.91 -8.83 -28.86
C LYS A 291 -5.41 -10.11 -28.21
N VAL A 292 -6.08 -11.23 -28.47
CA VAL A 292 -5.85 -12.53 -27.81
C VAL A 292 -4.99 -13.42 -28.68
N LEU A 293 -3.91 -13.97 -28.11
CA LEU A 293 -3.13 -15.08 -28.66
C LEU A 293 -3.63 -16.39 -28.05
N LYS A 294 -4.07 -17.31 -28.89
CA LYS A 294 -4.50 -18.65 -28.49
C LYS A 294 -3.32 -19.63 -28.39
N PRO A 295 -3.51 -20.80 -27.74
CA PRO A 295 -2.47 -21.82 -27.61
C PRO A 295 -1.97 -22.37 -28.95
N ASP A 296 -2.85 -22.41 -29.97
CA ASP A 296 -2.55 -22.85 -31.33
C ASP A 296 -1.80 -21.81 -32.17
N GLY A 297 -1.48 -20.65 -31.59
CA GLY A 297 -0.81 -19.54 -32.27
C GLY A 297 -1.76 -18.61 -33.04
N SER A 298 -3.05 -18.91 -33.10
CA SER A 298 -4.02 -18.01 -33.75
C SER A 298 -4.29 -16.76 -32.92
N VAL A 299 -4.55 -15.64 -33.60
CA VAL A 299 -4.82 -14.34 -32.97
C VAL A 299 -6.26 -13.93 -33.26
N THR A 300 -6.98 -13.51 -32.22
CA THR A 300 -8.36 -13.04 -32.33
C THR A 300 -8.58 -11.79 -31.50
N ASP A 301 -9.42 -10.88 -31.99
CA ASP A 301 -9.79 -9.66 -31.27
C ASP A 301 -11.08 -9.88 -30.48
N ARG A 302 -11.14 -9.33 -29.26
CA ARG A 302 -12.33 -9.35 -28.38
C ARG A 302 -12.61 -7.94 -27.88
N CYS A 303 -13.88 -7.66 -27.63
CA CYS A 303 -14.32 -6.44 -26.94
C CYS A 303 -15.09 -6.84 -25.69
N SER A 304 -14.72 -6.25 -24.55
CA SER A 304 -15.41 -6.40 -23.28
C SER A 304 -16.03 -5.07 -22.86
N ALA A 305 -17.24 -5.15 -22.29
CA ALA A 305 -17.85 -4.02 -21.58
C ALA A 305 -17.30 -3.89 -20.15
N GLY A 306 -16.47 -4.84 -19.71
CA GLY A 306 -15.78 -4.81 -18.42
C GLY A 306 -14.78 -3.67 -18.36
N ARG A 307 -14.79 -2.97 -17.23
CA ARG A 307 -13.80 -1.94 -16.90
C ARG A 307 -12.53 -2.62 -16.43
N TRP A 308 -11.50 -2.62 -17.27
CA TRP A 308 -10.18 -3.14 -16.89
C TRP A 308 -9.46 -2.17 -15.94
N THR A 309 -9.41 -0.86 -16.25
CA THR A 309 -8.74 0.15 -15.42
C THR A 309 -9.55 1.44 -15.27
N PRO A 310 -9.28 2.27 -14.25
CA PRO A 310 -9.78 3.64 -14.24
C PRO A 310 -9.23 4.46 -15.41
N GLU A 311 -9.95 5.49 -15.82
CA GLU A 311 -9.42 6.51 -16.74
C GLU A 311 -8.67 7.61 -15.98
N ALA A 312 -9.10 7.89 -14.74
CA ALA A 312 -8.48 8.87 -13.86
C ALA A 312 -8.53 8.43 -12.39
N LEU A 313 -7.53 8.87 -11.63
CA LEU A 313 -7.46 8.75 -10.18
C LEU A 313 -7.81 10.10 -9.53
N VAL A 314 -8.52 10.06 -8.40
CA VAL A 314 -8.81 11.26 -7.61
C VAL A 314 -8.33 11.02 -6.19
N PHE A 315 -7.31 11.74 -5.77
CA PHE A 315 -6.89 11.76 -4.37
C PHE A 315 -7.83 12.69 -3.61
N TYR A 316 -8.59 12.09 -2.70
CA TYR A 316 -9.64 12.75 -1.96
C TYR A 316 -9.22 13.01 -0.52
N PHE A 317 -9.46 14.23 -0.08
CA PHE A 317 -9.08 14.72 1.25
C PHE A 317 -10.30 15.33 1.94
N SER A 318 -10.49 15.05 3.21
CA SER A 318 -11.52 15.66 4.06
C SER A 318 -11.08 15.65 5.52
N ARG A 319 -11.85 16.22 6.44
CA ARG A 319 -11.55 16.16 7.87
C ARG A 319 -11.42 14.72 8.37
N LEU A 320 -10.46 14.54 9.27
CA LEU A 320 -10.20 13.29 9.97
C LEU A 320 -11.12 13.17 11.20
N ASP A 321 -12.43 13.27 10.97
CA ASP A 321 -13.43 13.24 12.05
C ASP A 321 -13.37 11.88 12.77
N GLY A 322 -13.33 11.91 14.10
CA GLY A 322 -13.25 10.70 14.92
C GLY A 322 -11.84 10.13 15.15
N VAL A 323 -10.79 10.66 14.51
CA VAL A 323 -9.40 10.24 14.78
C VAL A 323 -8.82 11.02 15.96
N PRO A 324 -8.43 10.37 17.08
CA PRO A 324 -7.85 11.08 18.21
C PRO A 324 -6.53 11.76 17.85
N VAL A 325 -6.33 12.98 18.34
CA VAL A 325 -5.09 13.76 18.16
C VAL A 325 -3.83 12.95 18.53
N LEU A 326 -3.89 12.19 19.62
CA LEU A 326 -2.78 11.33 20.05
C LEU A 326 -2.42 10.27 19.02
N ASP A 327 -3.40 9.74 18.29
CA ASP A 327 -3.17 8.72 17.27
C ASP A 327 -2.57 9.34 16.01
N LEU A 328 -2.97 10.56 15.64
CA LEU A 328 -2.30 11.33 14.58
C LEU A 328 -0.83 11.61 14.92
N ILE A 329 -0.52 11.97 16.16
CA ILE A 329 0.87 12.20 16.62
C ILE A 329 1.68 10.89 16.57
N ARG A 330 1.12 9.78 17.08
CA ARG A 330 1.78 8.46 17.04
C ARG A 330 2.03 7.99 15.61
N SER A 331 1.07 8.23 14.74
CA SER A 331 1.16 7.92 13.32
C SER A 331 2.24 8.76 12.63
N ALA A 332 2.28 10.07 12.90
CA ALA A 332 3.30 10.97 12.38
C ALA A 332 4.72 10.54 12.77
N ARG A 333 4.93 10.11 14.02
CA ARG A 333 6.23 9.59 14.49
C ARG A 333 6.66 8.34 13.73
N ARG A 334 5.77 7.35 13.64
CA ARG A 334 6.04 6.11 12.92
C ARG A 334 6.41 6.36 11.46
N MET A 335 5.71 7.28 10.78
CA MET A 335 6.10 7.66 9.42
C MET A 335 7.45 8.40 9.38
N ALA A 336 7.70 9.33 10.30
CA ALA A 336 8.95 10.09 10.34
C ALA A 336 10.18 9.23 10.67
N GLU A 337 10.04 8.21 11.51
CA GLU A 337 11.09 7.25 11.85
C GLU A 337 11.64 6.51 10.63
N HIS A 338 10.78 6.23 9.64
CA HIS A 338 11.13 5.46 8.45
C HIS A 338 11.30 6.30 7.18
N HIS A 339 10.86 7.56 7.17
CA HIS A 339 10.87 8.42 5.98
C HIS A 339 11.36 9.84 6.28
N GLU A 340 12.57 10.15 5.81
CA GLU A 340 13.24 11.46 6.00
C GLU A 340 12.40 12.64 5.47
N GLN A 341 11.69 12.45 4.36
CA GLN A 341 10.83 13.50 3.79
C GLN A 341 9.65 13.83 4.72
N VAL A 342 9.08 12.84 5.40
CA VAL A 342 8.02 13.05 6.39
C VAL A 342 8.60 13.72 7.63
N ALA A 343 9.76 13.28 8.11
CA ALA A 343 10.45 13.92 9.24
C ALA A 343 10.75 15.40 8.97
N SER A 344 11.25 15.73 7.77
CA SER A 344 11.52 17.11 7.33
C SER A 344 10.25 17.97 7.27
N LEU A 345 9.16 17.41 6.73
CA LEU A 345 7.87 18.08 6.66
C LEU A 345 7.35 18.47 8.06
N TYR A 346 7.37 17.55 9.02
CA TYR A 346 6.96 17.85 10.39
C TYR A 346 7.96 18.74 11.15
N GLY A 347 9.27 18.60 10.88
CA GLY A 347 10.33 19.41 11.50
C GLY A 347 10.14 20.91 11.28
N THR A 348 9.65 21.30 10.10
CA THR A 348 9.30 22.69 9.76
C THR A 348 8.25 23.29 10.71
N PHE A 349 7.39 22.45 11.30
CA PHE A 349 6.27 22.86 12.15
C PHE A 349 6.42 22.44 13.63
N ALA A 350 7.61 21.98 14.05
CA ALA A 350 7.84 21.49 15.41
C ALA A 350 7.51 22.54 16.50
N SER A 351 7.77 23.82 16.23
CA SER A 351 7.45 24.93 17.13
C SER A 351 5.94 25.14 17.32
N VAL A 352 5.16 25.01 16.25
CA VAL A 352 3.68 25.14 16.27
C VAL A 352 3.03 23.97 16.98
N LEU A 353 3.55 22.76 16.75
CA LEU A 353 3.03 21.54 17.35
C LEU A 353 3.48 21.33 18.80
N SER A 354 4.51 22.05 19.26
CA SER A 354 5.19 21.80 20.54
C SER A 354 5.58 20.32 20.71
N LEU A 355 5.87 19.67 19.59
CA LEU A 355 6.17 18.26 19.45
C LEU A 355 7.38 18.14 18.54
N ASP A 356 8.45 17.55 19.06
CA ASP A 356 9.54 17.05 18.23
C ASP A 356 9.24 15.58 17.92
N VAL A 357 8.86 15.30 16.67
CA VAL A 357 8.57 13.93 16.23
C VAL A 357 9.84 13.10 16.01
N GLY A 358 11.03 13.72 16.02
CA GLY A 358 12.33 13.06 15.86
C GLY A 358 13.13 12.83 17.14
N ALA A 359 12.66 13.32 18.31
CA ALA A 359 13.37 13.18 19.59
C ALA A 359 12.78 12.07 20.49
N GLU A 360 13.65 11.29 21.16
CA GLU A 360 13.27 10.21 22.09
C GLU A 360 12.47 10.68 23.34
N THR A 361 12.43 11.99 23.62
CA THR A 361 11.77 12.56 24.82
C THR A 361 10.25 12.74 24.67
N ALA A 362 9.65 12.26 23.57
CA ALA A 362 8.28 12.54 23.18
C ALA A 362 7.18 11.73 23.93
N GLY A 363 7.41 11.33 25.18
CA GLY A 363 6.46 10.57 26.01
C GLY A 363 5.40 11.41 26.73
N ARG A 364 5.43 12.74 26.63
CA ARG A 364 4.44 13.59 27.31
C ARG A 364 3.21 13.80 26.43
N GLU A 365 2.05 13.39 26.92
CA GLU A 365 0.76 13.79 26.35
C GLU A 365 0.69 15.33 26.28
N PRO A 366 0.13 15.92 25.20
CA PRO A 366 -0.13 17.35 25.18
C PRO A 366 -1.05 17.69 26.36
N ILE A 367 -0.54 18.43 27.35
CA ILE A 367 -1.35 18.89 28.47
C ILE A 367 -2.06 20.18 28.02
N GLY A 368 -3.34 20.08 27.66
CA GLY A 368 -4.20 21.23 27.34
C GLY A 368 -4.93 21.13 26.00
N VAL A 369 -5.81 22.11 25.73
CA VAL A 369 -6.52 22.25 24.45
C VAL A 369 -5.55 22.79 23.40
N MET A 370 -5.38 22.07 22.29
CA MET A 370 -4.53 22.53 21.17
C MET A 370 -5.10 23.80 20.54
N SER A 371 -4.21 24.71 20.12
CA SER A 371 -4.63 25.90 19.38
C SER A 371 -5.23 25.51 18.03
N PRO A 372 -6.14 26.32 17.44
CA PRO A 372 -6.67 26.07 16.10
C PRO A 372 -5.59 25.89 15.03
N GLN A 373 -4.46 26.59 15.18
CA GLN A 373 -3.31 26.48 14.30
C GLN A 373 -2.64 25.10 14.43
N ALA A 374 -2.43 24.61 15.65
CA ALA A 374 -1.82 23.30 15.88
C ALA A 374 -2.72 22.14 15.39
N VAL A 375 -4.04 22.27 15.55
CA VAL A 375 -5.02 21.30 14.99
C VAL A 375 -4.97 21.29 13.47
N ALA A 376 -5.02 22.47 12.83
CA ALA A 376 -4.91 22.62 11.38
C ALA A 376 -3.61 22.01 10.84
N THR A 377 -2.48 22.34 11.46
CA THR A 377 -1.17 21.79 11.12
C THR A 377 -1.19 20.26 11.19
N LEU A 378 -1.64 19.67 12.30
CA LEU A 378 -1.58 18.23 12.49
C LEU A 378 -2.38 17.46 11.44
N GLN A 379 -3.61 17.90 11.14
CA GLN A 379 -4.48 17.23 10.17
C GLN A 379 -3.97 17.40 8.72
N ILE A 380 -3.54 18.61 8.35
CA ILE A 380 -3.00 18.87 7.01
C ILE A 380 -1.71 18.06 6.79
N LEU A 381 -0.77 18.12 7.73
CA LEU A 381 0.49 17.39 7.62
C LEU A 381 0.29 15.88 7.59
N HIS A 382 -0.69 15.35 8.33
CA HIS A 382 -0.95 13.91 8.33
C HIS A 382 -1.37 13.41 6.95
N GLN A 383 -2.35 14.05 6.30
CA GLN A 383 -2.80 13.63 4.95
C GLN A 383 -1.74 13.87 3.87
N LEU A 384 -0.96 14.96 3.97
CA LEU A 384 0.18 15.18 3.07
C LEU A 384 1.25 14.11 3.26
N SER A 385 1.52 13.69 4.49
CA SER A 385 2.48 12.61 4.79
C SER A 385 2.02 11.26 4.26
N MET A 386 0.72 10.95 4.38
CA MET A 386 0.10 9.77 3.77
C MET A 386 0.28 9.78 2.24
N LEU A 387 0.03 10.93 1.59
CA LEU A 387 0.22 11.06 0.15
C LEU A 387 1.70 10.90 -0.27
N LEU A 388 2.63 11.50 0.48
CA LEU A 388 4.07 11.35 0.25
C LEU A 388 4.50 9.90 0.39
N LEU A 389 4.07 9.24 1.47
CA LEU A 389 4.34 7.83 1.70
C LEU A 389 3.79 6.98 0.55
N LEU A 390 2.58 7.25 0.07
CA LEU A 390 1.99 6.54 -1.06
C LEU A 390 2.79 6.74 -2.36
N ARG A 391 3.32 7.94 -2.60
CA ARG A 391 4.21 8.21 -3.76
C ARG A 391 5.50 7.41 -3.70
N VAL A 392 6.06 7.24 -2.50
CA VAL A 392 7.33 6.51 -2.30
C VAL A 392 7.12 5.00 -2.36
N GLU A 393 6.11 4.48 -1.64
CA GLU A 393 5.91 3.04 -1.45
C GLU A 393 5.06 2.38 -2.54
N ARG A 394 4.25 3.16 -3.26
CA ARG A 394 3.31 2.69 -4.31
C ARG A 394 3.40 3.57 -5.58
N PRO A 395 4.59 3.80 -6.16
CA PRO A 395 4.80 4.77 -7.24
C PRO A 395 4.00 4.47 -8.51
N ALA A 396 3.65 3.20 -8.77
CA ALA A 396 2.86 2.80 -9.95
C ALA A 396 1.49 3.51 -10.03
N ILE A 397 0.91 3.85 -8.87
CA ILE A 397 -0.38 4.56 -8.78
C ILE A 397 -0.28 5.94 -9.47
N PHE A 398 0.86 6.63 -9.37
CA PHE A 398 1.03 7.97 -9.93
C PHE A 398 1.51 8.00 -11.40
N MET A 399 1.95 6.85 -11.92
CA MET A 399 2.60 6.76 -13.23
C MET A 399 1.70 6.19 -14.34
N SER A 400 0.58 5.57 -13.98
CA SER A 400 -0.24 4.77 -14.90
C SER A 400 -1.47 5.49 -15.45
N HIS A 401 -1.98 6.50 -14.74
CA HIS A 401 -3.23 7.19 -15.05
C HIS A 401 -3.11 8.69 -14.79
N ASP A 402 -4.05 9.48 -15.32
CA ASP A 402 -4.21 10.86 -14.88
C ASP A 402 -4.69 10.90 -13.44
N TYR A 403 -4.18 11.84 -12.66
CA TYR A 403 -4.60 11.99 -11.28
C TYR A 403 -4.91 13.45 -10.94
N TYR A 404 -5.89 13.60 -10.05
CA TYR A 404 -6.46 14.87 -9.63
C TYR A 404 -6.52 14.94 -8.11
N HIS A 405 -6.61 16.14 -7.55
CA HIS A 405 -6.79 16.36 -6.11
C HIS A 405 -8.17 16.97 -5.84
N ALA A 406 -8.91 16.42 -4.89
CA ALA A 406 -10.24 16.89 -4.54
C ALA A 406 -10.37 17.09 -3.02
N GLY A 407 -10.95 18.23 -2.64
CA GLY A 407 -11.28 18.55 -1.25
C GLY A 407 -12.75 18.30 -0.95
N GLY A 408 -13.02 17.50 0.06
CA GLY A 408 -14.34 17.24 0.61
C GLY A 408 -14.86 18.35 1.49
N ASP A 409 -14.00 18.95 2.30
CA ASP A 409 -14.37 20.10 3.11
C ASP A 409 -13.29 21.19 2.99
N LEU A 410 -13.37 22.25 3.80
CA LEU A 410 -12.38 23.32 3.78
C LEU A 410 -10.98 22.83 4.16
N LEU A 411 -10.86 21.84 5.05
CA LEU A 411 -9.57 21.22 5.36
C LEU A 411 -9.06 20.43 4.17
N GLY A 412 -9.89 19.55 3.62
CA GLY A 412 -9.58 18.77 2.43
C GLY A 412 -9.19 19.62 1.24
N TRP A 413 -9.83 20.78 1.06
CA TRP A 413 -9.45 21.76 0.04
C TRP A 413 -8.05 22.34 0.27
N CYS A 414 -7.71 22.69 1.52
CA CYS A 414 -6.37 23.16 1.88
C CYS A 414 -5.31 22.08 1.62
N VAL A 415 -5.60 20.81 1.94
CA VAL A 415 -4.72 19.68 1.64
C VAL A 415 -4.58 19.49 0.14
N ALA A 416 -5.66 19.57 -0.63
CA ALA A 416 -5.64 19.46 -2.09
C ALA A 416 -4.79 20.57 -2.74
N LEU A 417 -4.87 21.81 -2.24
CA LEU A 417 -4.02 22.93 -2.71
C LEU A 417 -2.53 22.63 -2.52
N CYS A 418 -2.14 22.11 -1.35
CA CYS A 418 -0.75 21.73 -1.09
C CYS A 418 -0.31 20.51 -1.91
N ALA A 419 -1.16 19.47 -1.99
CA ALA A 419 -0.88 18.24 -2.75
C ALA A 419 -0.65 18.51 -4.25
N ALA A 420 -1.34 19.53 -4.77
CA ALA A 420 -1.26 20.02 -6.14
C ALA A 420 -0.13 21.04 -6.39
N ASP A 421 0.66 21.39 -5.37
CA ASP A 421 1.69 22.45 -5.40
C ASP A 421 1.14 23.85 -5.79
N ALA A 422 -0.15 24.08 -5.51
CA ALA A 422 -0.80 25.36 -5.77
C ALA A 422 -0.62 26.35 -4.59
N LEU A 423 -0.36 25.85 -3.37
CA LEU A 423 -0.18 26.65 -2.17
C LEU A 423 0.81 26.00 -1.19
N ASP A 424 1.63 26.81 -0.52
CA ASP A 424 2.53 26.32 0.52
C ASP A 424 1.78 25.88 1.79
N VAL A 425 2.35 24.90 2.51
CA VAL A 425 1.71 24.30 3.69
C VAL A 425 1.46 25.35 4.79
N GLU A 426 2.38 26.29 5.00
CA GLU A 426 2.22 27.37 5.98
C GLU A 426 0.99 28.23 5.71
N ASP A 427 0.77 28.57 4.44
CA ASP A 427 -0.37 29.37 4.00
C ASP A 427 -1.69 28.60 4.08
N ALA A 428 -1.68 27.31 3.73
CA ALA A 428 -2.85 26.44 3.87
C ALA A 428 -3.26 26.26 5.34
N VAL A 429 -2.27 26.09 6.24
CA VAL A 429 -2.49 26.06 7.69
C VAL A 429 -3.07 27.37 8.19
N ALA A 430 -2.50 28.52 7.78
CA ALA A 430 -3.00 29.83 8.17
C ALA A 430 -4.45 30.04 7.70
N LEU A 431 -4.76 29.66 6.46
CA LEU A 431 -6.08 29.76 5.87
C LEU A 431 -7.13 28.97 6.66
N TYR A 432 -6.84 27.70 6.96
CA TYR A 432 -7.77 26.86 7.73
C TYR A 432 -7.85 27.25 9.22
N ALA A 433 -6.73 27.64 9.84
CA ALA A 433 -6.71 28.07 11.24
C ALA A 433 -7.54 29.34 11.46
N ASN A 434 -7.54 30.29 10.51
CA ASN A 434 -8.37 31.49 10.57
C ASN A 434 -9.86 31.14 10.49
N HIS A 435 -10.24 30.18 9.64
CA HIS A 435 -11.61 29.66 9.60
C HIS A 435 -12.02 29.07 10.97
N LEU A 436 -11.19 28.21 11.57
CA LEU A 436 -11.46 27.64 12.88
C LEU A 436 -11.61 28.71 13.97
N ARG A 437 -10.82 29.80 13.92
CA ARG A 437 -10.95 30.94 14.86
C ARG A 437 -12.27 31.68 14.67
N GLY A 438 -12.68 31.93 13.44
CA GLY A 438 -13.97 32.57 13.11
C GLY A 438 -15.19 31.76 13.57
N VAL A 439 -15.08 30.43 13.61
CA VAL A 439 -16.11 29.56 14.22
C VAL A 439 -16.18 29.74 15.75
N THR A 440 -15.06 30.06 16.40
CA THR A 440 -14.97 30.19 17.87
C THR A 440 -15.24 31.60 18.43
N ALA A 441 -15.18 32.66 17.61
CA ALA A 441 -15.32 34.05 18.05
C ALA A 441 -16.51 34.73 17.35
N SER A 442 -17.44 35.33 18.11
CA SER A 442 -18.68 35.92 17.54
C SER A 442 -18.47 37.13 16.62
N ASP A 443 -17.29 37.75 16.66
CA ASP A 443 -17.03 39.07 16.05
C ASP A 443 -15.90 39.04 14.99
N ALA A 444 -15.33 37.87 14.66
CA ALA A 444 -14.25 37.75 13.69
C ALA A 444 -14.79 37.43 12.29
N ASN A 445 -14.46 38.26 11.29
CA ASN A 445 -14.81 37.98 9.90
C ASN A 445 -13.86 36.87 9.37
N PRO A 446 -14.34 35.68 8.96
CA PRO A 446 -13.48 34.57 8.53
C PRO A 446 -12.62 34.88 7.29
N THR A 447 -12.91 36.00 6.62
CA THR A 447 -12.31 36.43 5.36
C THR A 447 -11.17 37.44 5.51
N ASP A 448 -10.90 37.91 6.73
CA ASP A 448 -9.80 38.85 6.98
C ASP A 448 -8.44 38.18 6.67
N GLY A 449 -7.69 38.76 5.72
CA GLY A 449 -6.38 38.26 5.30
C GLY A 449 -6.37 37.16 4.22
N ILE A 450 -7.54 36.68 3.76
CA ILE A 450 -7.61 35.69 2.67
C ILE A 450 -7.00 36.25 1.37
N GLY A 451 -7.21 37.53 1.07
CA GLY A 451 -6.73 38.17 -0.16
C GLY A 451 -5.21 38.05 -0.37
N ASP A 452 -4.43 38.19 0.70
CA ASP A 452 -2.97 38.10 0.65
C ASP A 452 -2.50 36.66 0.37
N ILE A 453 -3.17 35.66 0.96
CA ILE A 453 -2.90 34.23 0.70
C ILE A 453 -3.28 33.87 -0.73
N LEU A 454 -4.44 34.35 -1.22
CA LEU A 454 -4.86 34.11 -2.61
C LEU A 454 -3.89 34.72 -3.63
N GLY A 455 -3.20 35.80 -3.27
CA GLY A 455 -2.14 36.40 -4.09
C GLY A 455 -0.87 35.56 -4.22
N ARG A 456 -0.67 34.56 -3.35
CA ARG A 456 0.48 33.63 -3.36
C ARG A 456 0.19 32.30 -4.06
N LEU A 457 -1.04 32.08 -4.52
CA LEU A 457 -1.41 30.89 -5.27
C LEU A 457 -0.63 30.78 -6.58
N ARG A 458 -0.23 29.54 -6.89
CA ARG A 458 0.51 29.18 -8.11
C ARG A 458 -0.36 28.40 -9.08
N GLU A 459 0.14 28.23 -10.30
CA GLU A 459 -0.42 27.23 -11.21
C GLU A 459 -0.17 25.84 -10.63
N ALA A 460 -1.21 25.01 -10.58
CA ALA A 460 -1.12 23.69 -9.98
C ALA A 460 -0.29 22.73 -10.86
N ALA A 461 0.66 22.02 -10.26
CA ALA A 461 1.45 20.99 -10.94
C ALA A 461 0.60 19.78 -11.35
N SER A 462 -0.47 19.52 -10.61
CA SER A 462 -1.51 18.53 -10.94
C SER A 462 -2.90 19.13 -10.68
N PRO A 463 -3.91 18.89 -11.53
CA PRO A 463 -5.14 19.66 -11.45
C PRO A 463 -5.95 19.36 -10.18
N LEU A 464 -6.59 20.40 -9.64
CA LEU A 464 -7.59 20.28 -8.58
C LEU A 464 -8.97 20.05 -9.17
N VAL A 465 -9.87 19.39 -8.46
CA VAL A 465 -11.28 19.27 -8.85
C VAL A 465 -12.10 20.33 -8.12
N SER A 466 -12.75 21.22 -8.87
CA SER A 466 -13.64 22.22 -8.30
C SER A 466 -14.86 21.59 -7.60
N VAL A 467 -15.60 22.39 -6.83
CA VAL A 467 -16.90 21.98 -6.25
C VAL A 467 -17.91 21.52 -7.30
N THR A 468 -17.83 22.08 -8.51
CA THR A 468 -18.70 21.72 -9.65
C THR A 468 -18.18 20.50 -10.43
N GLY A 469 -17.05 19.92 -10.01
CA GLY A 469 -16.45 18.72 -10.59
C GLY A 469 -15.52 18.97 -11.77
N VAL A 470 -15.11 20.22 -12.02
CA VAL A 470 -14.28 20.59 -13.18
C VAL A 470 -12.81 20.72 -12.77
N PRO A 471 -11.86 20.21 -13.57
CA PRO A 471 -10.44 20.41 -13.32
C PRO A 471 -10.02 21.89 -13.34
N LEU A 472 -9.27 22.31 -12.32
CA LEU A 472 -8.66 23.63 -12.17
C LEU A 472 -7.14 23.48 -12.14
N ALA A 473 -6.45 24.28 -12.94
CA ALA A 473 -4.98 24.33 -12.95
C ALA A 473 -4.46 25.76 -12.84
N ALA A 474 -5.09 26.72 -13.50
CA ALA A 474 -4.66 28.11 -13.50
C ALA A 474 -4.86 28.77 -12.12
N ALA A 475 -3.84 29.49 -11.65
CA ALA A 475 -3.84 30.18 -10.36
C ALA A 475 -5.09 31.07 -10.16
N LYS A 476 -5.53 31.76 -11.22
CA LYS A 476 -6.72 32.64 -11.19
C LYS A 476 -8.02 31.87 -10.91
N ASP A 477 -8.19 30.71 -11.53
CA ASP A 477 -9.39 29.89 -11.36
C ASP A 477 -9.40 29.23 -9.98
N ILE A 478 -8.23 28.76 -9.52
CA ILE A 478 -8.01 28.24 -8.17
C ILE A 478 -8.31 29.31 -7.12
N ALA A 479 -7.82 30.54 -7.31
CA ALA A 479 -8.07 31.66 -6.41
C ALA A 479 -9.56 32.01 -6.33
N THR A 480 -10.26 31.93 -7.46
CA THR A 480 -11.71 32.20 -7.54
C THR A 480 -12.51 31.12 -6.83
N ALA A 481 -12.18 29.84 -7.06
CA ALA A 481 -12.82 28.72 -6.36
C ALA A 481 -12.53 28.73 -4.86
N THR A 482 -11.28 29.00 -4.46
CA THR A 482 -10.88 29.09 -3.04
C THR A 482 -11.61 30.23 -2.34
N ARG A 483 -11.67 31.43 -2.96
CA ARG A 483 -12.43 32.55 -2.40
C ARG A 483 -13.89 32.17 -2.17
N HIS A 484 -14.52 31.57 -3.17
CA HIS A 484 -15.93 31.17 -3.10
C HIS A 484 -16.20 30.16 -1.97
N LEU A 485 -15.32 29.18 -1.79
CA LEU A 485 -15.42 28.18 -0.74
C LEU A 485 -15.39 28.77 0.67
N PHE A 486 -14.52 29.77 0.91
CA PHE A 486 -14.36 30.39 2.22
C PHE A 486 -15.37 31.52 2.50
N GLU A 487 -16.01 32.07 1.46
CA GLU A 487 -17.07 33.09 1.59
C GLU A 487 -18.47 32.49 1.79
N GLN A 488 -18.68 31.20 1.46
CA GLN A 488 -19.98 30.54 1.63
C GLN A 488 -20.14 29.91 3.02
N PRO A 489 -21.32 30.03 3.66
CA PRO A 489 -21.60 29.29 4.88
C PRO A 489 -21.71 27.79 4.59
N ALA A 490 -20.92 27.02 5.33
CA ALA A 490 -20.82 25.56 5.34
C ALA A 490 -20.70 24.89 3.95
N PHE A 491 -19.47 24.70 3.49
CA PHE A 491 -19.13 23.73 2.47
C PHE A 491 -19.34 22.30 3.01
N ASP A 492 -20.60 21.89 3.15
CA ASP A 492 -21.02 20.58 3.66
C ASP A 492 -21.98 19.87 2.68
N ALA A 493 -21.62 19.93 1.40
CA ALA A 493 -22.36 19.21 0.37
C ALA A 493 -21.99 17.73 0.43
N ARG A 494 -22.81 16.90 1.09
CA ARG A 494 -22.67 15.43 1.08
C ARG A 494 -22.55 14.83 -0.33
N ARG A 495 -22.98 15.55 -1.37
CA ARG A 495 -22.79 15.19 -2.78
C ARG A 495 -21.58 15.93 -3.38
N ARG A 496 -20.60 15.17 -3.86
CA ARG A 496 -19.37 15.66 -4.51
C ARG A 496 -19.43 15.43 -6.01
N TYR A 497 -19.32 16.48 -6.80
CA TYR A 497 -19.27 16.35 -8.26
C TYR A 497 -17.85 16.03 -8.71
N LEU A 498 -17.67 14.98 -9.50
CA LEU A 498 -16.41 14.58 -10.11
C LEU A 498 -16.63 14.40 -11.62
N ARG A 499 -16.73 15.52 -12.34
CA ARG A 499 -17.08 15.57 -13.77
C ARG A 499 -15.82 15.57 -14.64
N LEU A 500 -15.04 14.50 -14.50
CA LEU A 500 -13.77 14.32 -15.23
C LEU A 500 -13.95 13.73 -16.63
N ASN A 501 -15.19 13.50 -17.05
CA ASN A 501 -15.54 12.85 -18.31
C ASN A 501 -14.94 11.44 -18.46
N GLY A 502 -14.85 10.67 -17.39
CA GLY A 502 -14.38 9.29 -17.46
C GLY A 502 -14.61 8.53 -16.17
N ASP A 503 -14.42 7.22 -16.21
CA ASP A 503 -14.53 6.35 -15.05
C ASP A 503 -13.40 6.64 -14.06
N VAL A 504 -13.73 6.98 -12.82
CA VAL A 504 -12.75 7.41 -11.81
C VAL A 504 -12.48 6.34 -10.75
N GLN A 505 -11.27 6.31 -10.23
CA GLN A 505 -10.96 5.65 -8.96
C GLN A 505 -10.62 6.72 -7.93
N ILE A 506 -11.33 6.71 -6.81
CA ILE A 506 -11.19 7.68 -5.73
C ILE A 506 -10.34 7.04 -4.64
N VAL A 507 -9.27 7.72 -4.22
CA VAL A 507 -8.35 7.26 -3.18
C VAL A 507 -8.48 8.21 -1.99
N CYS A 508 -9.14 7.76 -0.93
CA CYS A 508 -9.33 8.55 0.30
C CYS A 508 -8.17 8.29 1.27
N LEU A 509 -7.51 9.35 1.72
CA LEU A 509 -6.32 9.26 2.57
C LEU A 509 -6.65 9.68 4.01
N GLY A 510 -6.76 8.70 4.90
CA GLY A 510 -7.09 8.86 6.32
C GLY A 510 -8.55 9.26 6.59
N SER A 511 -9.30 9.67 5.56
CA SER A 511 -10.71 10.01 5.69
C SER A 511 -11.65 8.88 5.28
N ASP A 512 -12.77 8.81 5.97
CA ASP A 512 -13.87 7.89 5.68
C ASP A 512 -14.96 8.62 4.86
N PRO A 513 -15.19 8.24 3.60
CA PRO A 513 -16.21 8.84 2.76
C PRO A 513 -17.62 8.27 2.99
N ASP A 514 -17.87 7.42 4.01
CA ASP A 514 -19.15 6.72 4.21
C ASP A 514 -20.41 7.62 4.27
N GLN A 515 -20.25 8.93 4.52
CA GLN A 515 -21.35 9.90 4.49
C GLN A 515 -21.45 10.72 3.19
N GLU A 516 -20.61 10.42 2.20
CA GLU A 516 -20.45 11.17 0.96
C GLU A 516 -20.99 10.40 -0.25
N THR A 517 -21.43 11.15 -1.26
CA THR A 517 -21.92 10.61 -2.53
C THR A 517 -21.14 11.26 -3.67
N PHE A 518 -20.40 10.45 -4.42
CA PHE A 518 -19.66 10.93 -5.59
C PHE A 518 -20.53 10.88 -6.85
N ASP A 519 -20.76 12.03 -7.46
CA ASP A 519 -21.47 12.17 -8.71
C ASP A 519 -20.48 12.20 -9.88
N THR A 520 -20.33 11.03 -10.50
CA THR A 520 -19.50 10.80 -11.68
C THR A 520 -20.36 10.50 -12.92
N ALA A 521 -21.68 10.57 -12.82
CA ALA A 521 -22.59 10.13 -13.88
C ALA A 521 -22.32 10.88 -15.21
N PRO A 522 -22.38 10.19 -16.36
CA PRO A 522 -22.80 8.79 -16.56
C PRO A 522 -21.69 7.75 -16.31
N TYR A 523 -20.52 8.16 -15.82
CA TYR A 523 -19.34 7.32 -15.64
C TYR A 523 -19.34 6.61 -14.29
N GLY A 524 -18.70 5.45 -14.25
CA GLY A 524 -18.51 4.65 -13.04
C GLY A 524 -17.48 5.25 -12.09
N SER A 525 -17.62 4.91 -10.81
CA SER A 525 -16.63 5.22 -9.79
C SER A 525 -16.41 4.04 -8.86
N ALA A 526 -15.20 3.96 -8.33
CA ALA A 526 -14.82 3.03 -7.29
C ALA A 526 -13.98 3.78 -6.24
N VAL A 527 -14.04 3.32 -4.99
CA VAL A 527 -13.39 3.98 -3.85
C VAL A 527 -12.39 3.02 -3.22
N THR A 528 -11.18 3.50 -2.98
CA THR A 528 -10.14 2.85 -2.19
C THR A 528 -9.89 3.71 -0.96
N ILE A 529 -10.20 3.19 0.21
CA ILE A 529 -9.91 3.85 1.49
C ILE A 529 -8.53 3.38 1.94
N VAL A 530 -7.69 4.34 2.33
CA VAL A 530 -6.39 4.09 2.94
C VAL A 530 -6.41 4.76 4.31
N ALA A 531 -6.75 4.00 5.34
CA ALA A 531 -7.06 4.56 6.66
C ALA A 531 -5.79 4.85 7.48
N THR A 532 -4.73 4.08 7.26
CA THR A 532 -3.52 4.12 8.09
C THR A 532 -2.24 4.11 7.24
N PRO A 533 -1.12 4.70 7.72
CA PRO A 533 0.16 4.61 7.01
C PRO A 533 0.66 3.18 6.85
N GLU A 534 0.33 2.30 7.79
CA GLU A 534 0.71 0.89 7.75
C GLU A 534 0.11 0.19 6.52
N GLU A 535 -1.11 0.53 6.09
CA GLU A 535 -1.68 0.04 4.84
C GLU A 535 -0.87 0.43 3.60
N ILE A 536 -0.20 1.59 3.64
CA ILE A 536 0.67 2.06 2.56
C ILE A 536 2.03 1.40 2.62
N ALA A 537 2.67 1.38 3.79
CA ALA A 537 4.02 0.86 3.95
C ALA A 537 4.04 -0.67 3.75
N GLN A 538 3.13 -1.38 4.39
CA GLN A 538 3.12 -2.84 4.40
C GLN A 538 2.20 -3.37 3.30
N ARG A 539 2.75 -4.22 2.42
CA ARG A 539 1.93 -4.91 1.40
C ARG A 539 0.97 -5.85 2.14
N SER A 540 -0.19 -6.14 1.58
CA SER A 540 -1.19 -7.10 2.10
C SER A 540 -1.94 -6.70 3.38
N HIS A 541 -1.74 -5.47 3.86
CA HIS A 541 -2.60 -4.86 4.88
C HIS A 541 -3.90 -4.25 4.33
N SER A 542 -3.90 -3.84 3.06
CA SER A 542 -5.11 -3.34 2.38
C SER A 542 -5.29 -4.02 1.03
N ALA A 543 -6.20 -4.99 0.97
CA ALA A 543 -6.52 -5.71 -0.26
C ALA A 543 -7.04 -4.79 -1.37
N SER A 544 -7.75 -3.70 -1.01
CA SER A 544 -8.24 -2.70 -1.97
C SER A 544 -7.12 -1.85 -2.54
N LEU A 545 -6.13 -1.47 -1.73
CA LEU A 545 -4.95 -0.74 -2.19
C LEU A 545 -4.05 -1.63 -3.05
N GLU A 546 -3.89 -2.91 -2.69
CA GLU A 546 -3.16 -3.88 -3.52
C GLU A 546 -3.82 -4.11 -4.87
N ALA A 547 -5.15 -4.26 -4.89
CA ALA A 547 -5.89 -4.40 -6.15
C ALA A 547 -5.71 -3.16 -7.03
N LEU A 548 -5.76 -1.96 -6.43
CA LEU A 548 -5.49 -0.71 -7.14
C LEU A 548 -4.07 -0.64 -7.69
N GLU A 549 -3.05 -0.91 -6.87
CA GLU A 549 -1.65 -0.90 -7.30
C GLU A 549 -1.42 -1.93 -8.42
N HIS A 550 -1.96 -3.13 -8.29
CA HIS A 550 -1.84 -4.18 -9.30
C HIS A 550 -2.49 -3.77 -10.64
N GLY A 551 -3.66 -3.13 -10.60
CA GLY A 551 -4.29 -2.52 -11.78
C GLY A 551 -3.41 -1.43 -12.41
N CYS A 552 -2.80 -0.58 -11.59
CA CYS A 552 -1.88 0.46 -12.04
C CYS A 552 -0.60 -0.10 -12.67
N VAL A 553 -0.01 -1.14 -12.09
CA VAL A 553 1.15 -1.86 -12.64
C VAL A 553 0.80 -2.51 -13.97
N SER A 554 -0.41 -3.07 -14.10
CA SER A 554 -0.88 -3.68 -15.35
C SER A 554 -1.06 -2.66 -16.49
N SER A 555 -1.34 -1.38 -16.17
CA SER A 555 -1.38 -0.29 -17.15
C SER A 555 -0.03 0.35 -17.44
N LEU A 556 1.04 -0.01 -16.73
CA LEU A 556 2.35 0.63 -16.83
C LEU A 556 3.16 0.10 -18.02
N THR A 557 2.65 0.31 -19.23
CA THR A 557 3.30 -0.04 -20.50
C THR A 557 3.88 1.19 -21.19
N ASP A 558 4.87 1.00 -22.06
CA ASP A 558 5.50 2.10 -22.82
C ASP A 558 4.47 2.87 -23.66
N ASP A 559 3.58 2.14 -24.33
CA ASP A 559 2.52 2.73 -25.15
C ASP A 559 1.56 3.56 -24.30
N ASN A 560 1.11 3.05 -23.15
CA ASN A 560 0.25 3.81 -22.25
C ASN A 560 0.96 5.04 -21.69
N GLN A 561 2.25 4.95 -21.30
CA GLN A 561 3.00 6.11 -20.82
C GLN A 561 3.12 7.22 -21.88
N ARG A 562 3.37 6.86 -23.15
CA ARG A 562 3.42 7.82 -24.26
C ARG A 562 2.06 8.48 -24.48
N VAL A 563 0.99 7.68 -24.50
CA VAL A 563 -0.38 8.16 -24.66
C VAL A 563 -0.78 9.07 -23.50
N LEU A 564 -0.51 8.66 -22.26
CA LEU A 564 -0.79 9.42 -21.05
C LEU A 564 -0.06 10.76 -21.05
N HIS A 565 1.24 10.77 -21.40
CA HIS A 565 2.02 12.01 -21.48
C HIS A 565 1.41 12.99 -22.49
N PHE A 566 1.00 12.51 -23.66
CA PHE A 566 0.33 13.34 -24.66
C PHE A 566 -1.06 13.82 -24.20
N ALA A 567 -1.85 12.93 -23.62
CA ALA A 567 -3.19 13.22 -23.11
C ALA A 567 -3.18 14.34 -22.05
N ARG A 568 -2.23 14.26 -21.09
CA ARG A 568 -1.94 15.31 -20.09
C ARG A 568 -1.65 16.67 -20.73
N GLY A 569 -0.76 16.70 -21.72
CA GLY A 569 -0.41 17.92 -22.45
C GLY A 569 -1.59 18.55 -23.19
N ARG A 570 -2.62 17.76 -23.52
CA ARG A 570 -3.84 18.19 -24.21
C ARG A 570 -5.06 18.34 -23.29
N LYS A 571 -4.93 18.04 -21.99
CA LYS A 571 -6.04 18.05 -21.01
C LYS A 571 -7.24 17.18 -21.45
N ILE A 572 -6.93 16.02 -22.03
CA ILE A 572 -7.89 14.96 -22.39
C ILE A 572 -7.48 13.65 -21.70
N LEU A 573 -8.36 12.65 -21.66
CA LEU A 573 -8.06 11.34 -21.06
C LEU A 573 -7.36 10.42 -22.07
N SER A 574 -6.53 9.49 -21.57
CA SER A 574 -5.80 8.50 -22.40
C SER A 574 -6.74 7.66 -23.27
N SER A 575 -7.90 7.26 -22.73
CA SER A 575 -8.95 6.52 -23.44
C SER A 575 -9.46 7.22 -24.71
N THR A 576 -9.43 8.56 -24.72
CA THR A 576 -9.87 9.40 -25.85
C THR A 576 -8.81 9.38 -26.95
N VAL A 577 -7.53 9.31 -26.59
CA VAL A 577 -6.43 9.14 -27.55
C VAL A 577 -6.46 7.73 -28.14
N PHE A 578 -6.69 6.71 -27.30
CA PHE A 578 -6.82 5.32 -27.74
C PHE A 578 -7.98 5.09 -28.71
N SER A 579 -9.04 5.91 -28.68
CA SER A 579 -10.12 5.87 -29.67
C SER A 579 -9.65 6.05 -31.12
N TYR A 580 -8.46 6.63 -31.33
CA TYR A 580 -7.88 6.87 -32.66
C TYR A 580 -6.78 5.86 -33.04
N ILE A 581 -6.45 4.93 -32.14
CA ILE A 581 -5.44 3.87 -32.37
C ILE A 581 -6.18 2.57 -32.64
N LYS A 582 -5.82 1.83 -33.69
CA LYS A 582 -6.41 0.50 -33.92
C LYS A 582 -5.74 -0.56 -33.05
N LEU A 583 -6.49 -1.60 -32.72
CA LEU A 583 -5.90 -2.76 -32.07
C LEU A 583 -4.84 -3.39 -32.99
N GLY A 584 -3.67 -3.69 -32.43
CA GLY A 584 -2.49 -4.12 -33.18
C GLY A 584 -1.58 -2.98 -33.66
N GLU A 585 -1.93 -1.71 -33.45
CA GLU A 585 -1.04 -0.58 -33.67
C GLU A 585 -0.29 -0.20 -32.38
N ARG A 586 0.97 0.24 -32.54
CA ARG A 586 1.81 0.81 -31.48
C ARG A 586 2.12 2.27 -31.73
N VAL A 587 2.23 3.05 -30.65
CA VAL A 587 2.49 4.49 -30.73
C VAL A 587 3.99 4.78 -30.80
N LEU A 588 4.47 5.22 -31.97
CA LEU A 588 5.85 5.66 -32.15
C LEU A 588 6.08 7.08 -31.61
N GLY A 589 5.06 7.94 -31.64
CA GLY A 589 5.13 9.28 -31.09
C GLY A 589 3.98 10.19 -31.53
N PHE A 590 4.02 11.43 -31.04
CA PHE A 590 3.02 12.45 -31.33
C PHE A 590 3.68 13.68 -31.97
N GLY A 591 3.00 14.27 -32.95
CA GLY A 591 3.42 15.53 -33.56
C GLY A 591 3.04 16.75 -32.70
N LYS A 592 3.75 17.87 -32.90
CA LYS A 592 3.48 19.17 -32.25
C LYS A 592 2.25 19.92 -32.81
N GLY A 593 1.24 19.21 -33.34
CA GLY A 593 0.11 19.81 -34.08
C GLY A 593 -0.60 20.97 -33.35
N GLY A 594 -1.36 21.80 -34.07
CA GLY A 594 -2.09 22.94 -33.50
C GLY A 594 -3.14 22.56 -32.44
N SER A 595 -3.79 23.53 -31.81
CA SER A 595 -4.78 23.32 -30.73
C SER A 595 -5.95 22.40 -31.12
N GLU A 596 -6.26 22.29 -32.41
CA GLU A 596 -7.43 21.55 -32.94
C GLU A 596 -7.07 20.24 -33.67
N SER A 597 -5.79 19.90 -33.80
CA SER A 597 -5.35 18.70 -34.54
C SER A 597 -4.48 17.78 -33.70
N MET A 598 -4.74 16.48 -33.80
CA MET A 598 -3.92 15.42 -33.22
C MET A 598 -3.20 14.68 -34.36
N THR A 599 -1.86 14.69 -34.32
CA THR A 599 -1.02 13.94 -35.27
C THR A 599 -0.31 12.84 -34.52
N MET A 600 -0.53 11.60 -34.96
CA MET A 600 0.00 10.40 -34.32
C MET A 600 0.82 9.60 -35.32
N PHE A 601 1.99 9.13 -34.89
CA PHE A 601 2.81 8.19 -35.65
C PHE A 601 2.60 6.81 -35.05
N VAL A 602 2.02 5.91 -35.83
CA VAL A 602 1.75 4.54 -35.41
C VAL A 602 2.45 3.55 -36.33
N THR A 603 2.73 2.36 -35.81
CA THR A 603 3.22 1.22 -36.59
C THR A 603 2.35 0.02 -36.33
N ALA A 604 2.12 -0.82 -37.34
CA ALA A 604 1.47 -2.11 -37.14
C ALA A 604 2.46 -3.08 -36.50
N GLU A 605 2.04 -3.85 -35.50
CA GLU A 605 2.81 -4.99 -35.04
C GLU A 605 2.81 -6.09 -36.12
N ASP A 606 3.97 -6.38 -36.70
CA ASP A 606 4.15 -7.56 -37.55
C ASP A 606 3.96 -8.83 -36.72
N HIS A 607 3.00 -9.66 -37.15
CA HIS A 607 2.57 -10.90 -36.49
C HIS A 607 3.65 -11.98 -36.37
N HIS A 608 4.85 -11.77 -36.92
CA HIS A 608 5.99 -12.67 -36.84
C HIS A 608 6.93 -12.40 -35.65
N ALA A 609 6.59 -11.43 -34.78
CA ALA A 609 7.40 -11.05 -33.62
C ALA A 609 6.95 -11.67 -32.28
N ALA A 610 5.94 -12.56 -32.29
CA ALA A 610 5.50 -13.35 -31.15
C ALA A 610 5.94 -14.80 -31.29
#